data_AF-X6H615-F1
#
_entry.id   AF-X6H615-F1
#
_cell.length_a   1.000
_cell.length_b   1.000
_cell.length_c   1.000
_cell.angle_alpha   90.00
_cell.angle_beta   90.00
_cell.angle_gamma   90.00
#
_symmetry.space_group_name_H-M   'P 1'
#
loop_
_entity.id
_entity.type
_entity.pdbx_description
1 polymer ?
#
loop_
_entity_poly.entity_id
_entity_poly.type
_entity_poly.pdbx_seq_one_letter_code
_entity_poly.pdbx_strand_id
1 'polypeptide(L)'
;MENTLTLTRSDHPAADTDRARSVFERPLVHAPLIPEFVLRANNAFIATDARFGAAARLLSALWREEQKIPIGAFIAGPRGETRRIKLGSRISAPAARAGANFMTHDVMALAKAELLFREPGSVWDEERLWTNLLSSQCLTINLWAPLAFDLDLATAVWRGLLPGFVECVTRIRFEQENYFGDGTAFDVLIDIVTPEGEPGLIAVEIKYVEEMLAPPARHRDRYDETTRDCGLFIDPEDAILRRSGFEQLRREHVMAQLMVDNGLASRGKFITIVPRLNRRAVASNTLYAAELQDATGDTPHGDGRERVGFQAFTLETVVRAIADNGATEYASALWGRYCDFHRVVRHVMESLVAAPSGTAFDRHKSDPSPSATVKPRAASKRRSSPPRASAAS
;
A
#
# COMPACT_ATOMS: atom_id res chain seq x y z
N MET A 1 -70.71 -18.20 25.27
CA MET A 1 -69.46 -18.69 25.89
C MET A 1 -68.38 -18.65 24.82
N GLU A 2 -67.20 -18.18 25.20
CA GLU A 2 -65.91 -18.26 24.48
C GLU A 2 -65.83 -17.46 23.16
N ASN A 3 -65.28 -16.24 23.14
CA ASN A 3 -63.87 -15.84 23.27
C ASN A 3 -63.01 -16.37 22.11
N THR A 4 -62.28 -15.48 21.41
CA THR A 4 -60.83 -15.65 21.08
C THR A 4 -60.36 -14.78 19.89
N LEU A 5 -59.43 -13.88 20.23
CA LEU A 5 -58.26 -13.35 19.49
C LEU A 5 -58.42 -12.50 18.22
N THR A 6 -58.23 -11.21 18.44
CA THR A 6 -57.75 -10.19 17.51
C THR A 6 -56.37 -10.57 16.95
N LEU A 7 -56.30 -10.87 15.65
CA LEU A 7 -55.05 -10.92 14.90
C LEU A 7 -54.65 -9.51 14.49
N THR A 8 -53.77 -8.88 15.26
CA THR A 8 -53.00 -7.72 14.79
C THR A 8 -52.05 -8.19 13.71
N ARG A 9 -52.39 -7.89 12.46
CA ARG A 9 -51.53 -8.02 11.29
C ARG A 9 -50.35 -7.06 11.50
N SER A 10 -49.20 -7.61 11.89
CA SER A 10 -47.95 -6.86 11.91
C SER A 10 -47.46 -6.73 10.47
N ASP A 11 -47.73 -5.59 9.85
CA ASP A 11 -47.09 -5.19 8.61
C ASP A 11 -45.58 -5.03 8.88
N HIS A 12 -44.79 -6.01 8.43
CA HIS A 12 -43.35 -5.85 8.26
C HIS A 12 -43.13 -4.98 7.01
N PRO A 13 -42.51 -3.80 7.11
CA PRO A 13 -42.37 -2.93 5.96
C PRO A 13 -41.31 -3.49 5.01
N ALA A 14 -41.60 -3.42 3.72
CA ALA A 14 -40.70 -3.71 2.60
C ALA A 14 -39.41 -2.83 2.55
N ALA A 15 -39.14 -2.06 3.60
CA ALA A 15 -37.98 -1.17 3.72
C ALA A 15 -36.67 -1.92 4.02
N ASP A 16 -36.74 -3.12 4.61
CA ASP A 16 -35.53 -3.84 5.04
C ASP A 16 -34.85 -4.61 3.88
N THR A 17 -35.64 -5.01 2.88
CA THR A 17 -35.13 -5.65 1.65
C THR A 17 -34.41 -4.67 0.72
N ASP A 18 -34.77 -3.39 0.76
CA ASP A 18 -34.16 -2.34 -0.07
C ASP A 18 -32.76 -1.98 0.45
N ARG A 19 -32.58 -1.99 1.78
CA ARG A 19 -31.29 -1.72 2.42
C ARG A 19 -30.25 -2.77 2.08
N ALA A 20 -30.61 -4.06 2.09
CA ALA A 20 -29.69 -5.16 1.79
C ALA A 20 -29.24 -5.21 0.32
N ARG A 21 -30.15 -4.91 -0.64
CA ARG A 21 -29.77 -4.75 -2.07
C ARG A 21 -28.85 -3.55 -2.28
N SER A 22 -29.12 -2.44 -1.58
CA SER A 22 -28.32 -1.20 -1.71
C SER A 22 -26.85 -1.32 -1.29
N VAL A 23 -26.47 -2.27 -0.43
CA VAL A 23 -25.08 -2.41 0.09
C VAL A 23 -24.10 -2.82 -1.01
N PHE A 24 -24.55 -3.59 -2.01
CA PHE A 24 -23.69 -4.05 -3.10
C PHE A 24 -23.63 -3.10 -4.30
N GLU A 25 -24.55 -2.15 -4.37
CA GLU A 25 -24.65 -1.18 -5.46
C GLU A 25 -24.01 0.17 -5.11
N ARG A 26 -23.84 0.46 -3.82
CA ARG A 26 -23.23 1.72 -3.36
C ARG A 26 -21.73 1.56 -3.12
N PRO A 27 -20.89 2.53 -3.54
CA PRO A 27 -19.47 2.53 -3.19
C PRO A 27 -19.27 2.45 -1.67
N LEU A 28 -18.43 1.52 -1.23
CA LEU A 28 -18.06 1.43 0.20
C LEU A 28 -17.37 2.71 0.63
N VAL A 29 -17.83 3.35 1.71
CA VAL A 29 -17.19 4.54 2.31
C VAL A 29 -16.08 4.14 3.28
N HIS A 30 -16.17 2.95 3.87
CA HIS A 30 -15.20 2.39 4.78
C HIS A 30 -14.90 0.94 4.40
N ALA A 31 -13.67 0.48 4.64
CA ALA A 31 -13.33 -0.93 4.55
C ALA A 31 -14.32 -1.75 5.41
N PRO A 32 -14.74 -2.95 5.01
CA PRO A 32 -15.63 -3.76 5.84
C PRO A 32 -14.96 -4.11 7.18
N LEU A 33 -15.74 -4.16 8.26
CA LEU A 33 -15.27 -4.75 9.52
C LEU A 33 -15.51 -6.26 9.42
N ILE A 34 -14.46 -7.05 9.59
CA ILE A 34 -14.53 -8.50 9.35
C ILE A 34 -14.50 -9.22 10.71
N PRO A 35 -15.48 -10.09 11.00
CA PRO A 35 -15.45 -10.90 12.20
C PRO A 35 -14.21 -11.81 12.23
N GLU A 36 -13.61 -11.96 13.41
CA GLU A 36 -12.40 -12.75 13.60
C GLU A 36 -12.54 -14.19 13.14
N PHE A 37 -13.69 -14.83 13.39
CA PHE A 37 -13.92 -16.21 12.97
C PHE A 37 -13.85 -16.37 11.44
N VAL A 38 -14.31 -15.36 10.67
CA VAL A 38 -14.21 -15.34 9.21
C VAL A 38 -12.74 -15.21 8.80
N LEU A 39 -11.99 -14.28 9.41
CA LEU A 39 -10.56 -14.12 9.13
C LEU A 39 -9.80 -15.42 9.42
N ARG A 40 -10.07 -16.08 10.55
CA ARG A 40 -9.40 -17.34 10.92
C ARG A 40 -9.74 -18.48 9.97
N ALA A 41 -11.01 -18.62 9.59
CA ALA A 41 -11.45 -19.64 8.64
C ALA A 41 -10.76 -19.51 7.26
N ASN A 42 -10.34 -18.31 6.88
CA ASN A 42 -9.70 -18.01 5.59
C ASN A 42 -8.18 -17.79 5.70
N ASN A 43 -7.56 -18.19 6.84
CA ASN A 43 -6.14 -17.94 7.12
C ASN A 43 -5.72 -16.46 6.96
N ALA A 44 -6.62 -15.52 7.24
CA ALA A 44 -6.45 -14.08 7.05
C ALA A 44 -6.42 -13.29 8.37
N PHE A 45 -6.26 -13.96 9.52
CA PHE A 45 -6.23 -13.27 10.82
C PHE A 45 -4.81 -12.84 11.20
N ILE A 46 -4.63 -11.54 11.42
CA ILE A 46 -3.47 -10.92 12.07
C ILE A 46 -4.00 -9.93 13.11
N ALA A 47 -3.64 -10.12 14.37
CA ALA A 47 -4.20 -9.34 15.49
C ALA A 47 -3.89 -7.84 15.42
N THR A 48 -2.80 -7.47 14.74
CA THR A 48 -2.34 -6.08 14.60
C THR A 48 -2.82 -5.40 13.33
N ASP A 49 -3.59 -6.08 12.46
CA ASP A 49 -4.09 -5.46 11.24
C ASP A 49 -5.07 -4.33 11.56
N ALA A 50 -4.86 -3.16 10.97
CA ALA A 50 -5.94 -2.18 10.85
C ALA A 50 -7.08 -2.72 9.98
N ARG A 51 -8.24 -2.07 10.09
CA ARG A 51 -9.48 -2.46 9.39
C ARG A 51 -9.29 -2.66 7.88
N PHE A 52 -8.54 -1.78 7.21
CA PHE A 52 -8.24 -1.93 5.79
C PHE A 52 -7.30 -3.12 5.52
N GLY A 53 -6.24 -3.27 6.32
CA GLY A 53 -5.29 -4.38 6.19
C GLY A 53 -5.97 -5.75 6.30
N ALA A 54 -6.87 -5.91 7.28
CA ALA A 54 -7.66 -7.14 7.43
C ALA A 54 -8.55 -7.41 6.21
N ALA A 55 -9.18 -6.36 5.66
CA ALA A 55 -10.01 -6.48 4.46
C ALA A 55 -9.20 -6.82 3.20
N ALA A 56 -8.05 -6.17 3.00
CA ALA A 56 -7.17 -6.47 1.89
C ALA A 56 -6.59 -7.89 2.01
N ARG A 57 -6.28 -8.33 3.23
CA ARG A 57 -5.81 -9.70 3.49
C ARG A 57 -6.86 -10.74 3.14
N LEU A 58 -8.11 -10.53 3.55
CA LEU A 58 -9.21 -11.42 3.17
C LEU A 58 -9.44 -11.40 1.65
N LEU A 59 -9.46 -10.22 1.01
CA LEU A 59 -9.56 -10.11 -0.45
C LEU A 59 -8.47 -10.93 -1.16
N SER A 60 -7.21 -10.79 -0.72
CA SER A 60 -6.09 -11.52 -1.31
C SER A 60 -6.20 -13.04 -1.12
N ALA A 61 -6.75 -13.49 0.03
CA ALA A 61 -6.97 -14.91 0.29
C ALA A 61 -8.05 -15.49 -0.63
N LEU A 62 -9.17 -14.77 -0.81
CA LEU A 62 -10.25 -15.18 -1.72
C LEU A 62 -9.77 -15.21 -3.17
N TRP A 63 -9.05 -14.18 -3.60
CA TRP A 63 -8.46 -14.12 -4.94
C TRP A 63 -7.50 -15.30 -5.17
N ARG A 64 -6.61 -15.58 -4.21
CA ARG A 64 -5.67 -16.72 -4.29
C ARG A 64 -6.39 -18.05 -4.50
N GLU A 65 -7.48 -18.28 -3.78
CA GLU A 65 -8.25 -19.52 -3.85
C GLU A 65 -8.94 -19.70 -5.19
N GLU A 66 -9.54 -18.63 -5.72
CA GLU A 66 -10.14 -18.61 -7.05
C GLU A 66 -9.10 -18.93 -8.14
N GLN A 67 -7.90 -18.34 -8.02
CA GLN A 67 -6.78 -18.61 -8.92
C GLN A 67 -6.12 -19.98 -8.68
N LYS A 68 -6.61 -20.77 -7.71
CA LYS A 68 -6.06 -22.09 -7.32
C LYS A 68 -4.57 -22.02 -6.94
N ILE A 69 -4.12 -20.89 -6.41
CA ILE A 69 -2.72 -20.70 -6.03
C ILE A 69 -2.49 -21.32 -4.64
N PRO A 70 -1.54 -22.25 -4.46
CA PRO A 70 -1.30 -22.86 -3.16
C PRO A 70 -0.85 -21.86 -2.09
N ILE A 71 -1.45 -21.97 -0.90
CA ILE A 71 -1.16 -21.09 0.25
C ILE A 71 0.30 -21.20 0.72
N GLY A 72 0.86 -20.05 1.05
CA GLY A 72 2.20 -19.91 1.62
C GLY A 72 2.18 -19.79 3.15
N ALA A 73 3.34 -19.44 3.68
CA ALA A 73 3.50 -19.15 5.10
C ALA A 73 4.61 -18.12 5.27
N PHE A 74 4.58 -17.40 6.40
CA PHE A 74 5.71 -16.62 6.85
C PHE A 74 6.34 -17.26 8.08
N ILE A 75 7.58 -16.89 8.38
CA ILE A 75 8.30 -17.34 9.55
C ILE A 75 8.16 -16.25 10.62
N ALA A 76 7.67 -16.62 11.79
CA ALA A 76 7.52 -15.73 12.94
C ALA A 76 8.35 -16.24 14.12
N GLY A 77 8.81 -15.32 14.98
CA GLY A 77 9.55 -15.64 16.20
C GLY A 77 11.06 -15.39 16.10
N PRO A 78 11.75 -15.36 17.25
CA PRO A 78 13.19 -15.10 17.29
C PRO A 78 13.98 -16.27 16.69
N ARG A 79 15.22 -15.97 16.25
CA ARG A 79 16.14 -16.96 15.69
C ARG A 79 16.34 -18.11 16.69
N GLY A 80 15.95 -19.33 16.31
CA GLY A 80 16.01 -20.53 17.16
C GLY A 80 14.65 -21.03 17.67
N GLU A 81 13.62 -20.18 17.71
CA GLU A 81 12.25 -20.53 18.13
C GLU A 81 11.22 -20.04 17.09
N THR A 82 11.50 -20.33 15.82
CA THR A 82 10.68 -19.87 14.72
C THR A 82 9.48 -20.78 14.48
N ARG A 83 8.31 -20.19 14.22
CA ARG A 83 7.08 -20.88 13.82
C ARG A 83 6.71 -20.52 12.39
N ARG A 84 6.32 -21.51 11.61
CA ARG A 84 5.80 -21.32 10.26
C ARG A 84 4.28 -21.11 10.33
N ILE A 85 3.82 -19.90 10.01
CA ILE A 85 2.41 -19.52 10.10
C ILE A 85 1.83 -19.41 8.69
N LYS A 86 0.86 -20.28 8.37
CA LYS A 86 0.11 -20.19 7.11
C LYS A 86 -0.71 -18.91 7.08
N LEU A 87 -0.67 -18.21 5.96
CA LEU A 87 -1.37 -16.94 5.78
C LEU A 87 -1.92 -16.87 4.36
N GLY A 88 -3.21 -16.56 4.22
CA GLY A 88 -3.94 -16.56 2.94
C GLY A 88 -3.39 -15.55 1.94
N SER A 89 -2.75 -14.49 2.42
CA SER A 89 -2.05 -13.49 1.60
C SER A 89 -0.62 -13.89 1.19
N ARG A 90 -0.16 -15.08 1.60
CA ARG A 90 1.12 -15.64 1.18
C ARG A 90 0.89 -16.77 0.18
N ILE A 91 1.79 -16.91 -0.78
CA ILE A 91 1.78 -18.04 -1.73
C ILE A 91 2.94 -18.99 -1.47
N SER A 92 2.78 -20.26 -1.83
CA SER A 92 3.81 -21.28 -1.63
C SER A 92 5.08 -20.96 -2.44
N ALA A 93 6.24 -21.44 -1.98
CA ALA A 93 7.50 -21.24 -2.70
C ALA A 93 7.47 -21.79 -4.16
N PRO A 94 6.88 -22.96 -4.46
CA PRO A 94 6.70 -23.38 -5.85
C PRO A 94 5.87 -22.41 -6.69
N ALA A 95 4.75 -21.92 -6.15
CA ALA A 95 3.90 -20.95 -6.84
C ALA A 95 4.61 -19.60 -7.06
N ALA A 96 5.36 -19.15 -6.06
CA ALA A 96 6.19 -17.94 -6.16
C ALA A 96 7.24 -18.08 -7.28
N ARG A 97 7.96 -19.21 -7.34
CA ARG A 97 8.92 -19.49 -8.43
C ARG A 97 8.26 -19.54 -9.81
N ALA A 98 7.01 -19.99 -9.88
CA ALA A 98 6.21 -19.99 -11.10
C ALA A 98 5.64 -18.60 -11.45
N GLY A 99 5.91 -17.56 -10.64
CA GLY A 99 5.46 -16.20 -10.90
C GLY A 99 4.00 -15.92 -10.53
N ALA A 100 3.36 -16.76 -9.70
CA ALA A 100 1.93 -16.63 -9.40
C ALA A 100 1.53 -15.35 -8.64
N ASN A 101 2.50 -14.52 -8.22
CA ASN A 101 2.22 -13.18 -7.70
C ASN A 101 2.05 -12.13 -8.82
N PHE A 102 2.36 -12.43 -10.07
CA PHE A 102 2.25 -11.50 -11.19
C PHE A 102 1.02 -11.81 -12.04
N MET A 103 0.43 -10.78 -12.65
CA MET A 103 -0.81 -10.91 -13.42
C MET A 103 -0.65 -11.77 -14.67
N THR A 104 0.50 -11.69 -15.34
CA THR A 104 0.84 -12.46 -16.53
C THR A 104 2.29 -12.91 -16.51
N HIS A 105 2.66 -13.81 -17.43
CA HIS A 105 4.04 -14.24 -17.61
C HIS A 105 4.96 -13.07 -18.01
N ASP A 106 4.50 -12.14 -18.83
CA ASP A 106 5.30 -10.99 -19.28
C ASP A 106 5.53 -10.00 -18.13
N VAL A 107 4.54 -9.82 -17.25
CA VAL A 107 4.69 -9.01 -16.03
C VAL A 107 5.70 -9.64 -15.07
N MET A 108 5.71 -10.97 -14.95
CA MET A 108 6.76 -11.69 -14.21
C MET A 108 8.14 -11.50 -14.88
N ALA A 109 8.21 -11.55 -16.21
CA ALA A 109 9.47 -11.34 -16.94
C ALA A 109 10.03 -9.94 -16.71
N LEU A 110 9.17 -8.91 -16.72
CA LEU A 110 9.52 -7.54 -16.34
C LEU A 110 10.10 -7.50 -14.92
N ALA A 111 9.41 -8.07 -13.92
CA ALA A 111 9.91 -8.10 -12.54
C ALA A 111 11.31 -8.73 -12.42
N LYS A 112 11.58 -9.80 -13.19
CA LYS A 112 12.91 -10.43 -13.23
C LYS A 112 13.95 -9.52 -13.88
N ALA A 113 13.59 -8.82 -14.95
CA ALA A 113 14.47 -7.86 -15.60
C ALA A 113 14.81 -6.70 -14.67
N GLU A 114 13.83 -6.12 -13.98
CA GLU A 114 14.05 -5.05 -12.99
C GLU A 114 14.97 -5.52 -11.86
N LEU A 115 14.81 -6.73 -11.33
CA LEU A 115 15.73 -7.28 -10.32
C LEU A 115 17.15 -7.54 -10.85
N LEU A 116 17.27 -7.93 -12.12
CA LEU A 116 18.56 -8.22 -12.75
C LEU A 116 19.36 -6.94 -13.03
N PHE A 117 18.68 -5.87 -13.44
CA PHE A 117 19.27 -4.60 -13.83
C PHE A 117 19.11 -3.48 -12.79
N ARG A 118 18.70 -3.83 -11.57
CA ARG A 118 18.53 -2.87 -10.47
C ARG A 118 19.84 -2.13 -10.15
N GLU A 119 19.70 -0.86 -9.81
CA GLU A 119 20.84 -0.03 -9.42
C GLU A 119 21.45 -0.51 -8.07
N PRO A 120 22.79 -0.37 -7.89
CA PRO A 120 23.45 -0.67 -6.64
C PRO A 120 22.99 0.21 -5.47
N GLY A 121 22.05 -0.29 -4.66
CA GLY A 121 21.47 0.47 -3.55
C GLY A 121 19.96 0.33 -3.45
N SER A 122 19.31 -0.06 -4.55
CA SER A 122 17.88 -0.34 -4.62
C SER A 122 17.38 -1.31 -3.53
N VAL A 123 16.22 -0.98 -2.95
CA VAL A 123 15.69 -1.63 -1.75
C VAL A 123 14.54 -2.58 -2.12
N TRP A 124 14.86 -3.60 -2.93
CA TRP A 124 13.91 -4.66 -3.25
C TRP A 124 13.80 -5.68 -2.11
N ASP A 125 12.59 -5.89 -1.59
CA ASP A 125 12.30 -7.04 -0.72
C ASP A 125 11.85 -8.20 -1.60
N GLU A 126 12.82 -8.97 -2.11
CA GLU A 126 12.55 -10.08 -3.04
C GLU A 126 11.58 -11.11 -2.44
N GLU A 127 11.71 -11.46 -1.15
CA GLU A 127 10.78 -12.41 -0.53
C GLU A 127 9.35 -11.87 -0.56
N ARG A 128 9.16 -10.59 -0.19
CA ARG A 128 7.85 -9.96 -0.21
C ARG A 128 7.31 -9.79 -1.64
N LEU A 129 8.15 -9.38 -2.58
CA LEU A 129 7.81 -9.24 -4.01
C LEU A 129 7.29 -10.55 -4.59
N TRP A 130 7.94 -11.68 -4.31
CA TRP A 130 7.58 -12.98 -4.90
C TRP A 130 6.49 -13.73 -4.13
N THR A 131 6.36 -13.54 -2.82
CA THR A 131 5.52 -14.41 -1.97
C THR A 131 4.31 -13.73 -1.32
N ASN A 132 4.27 -12.40 -1.28
CA ASN A 132 3.22 -11.66 -0.59
C ASN A 132 2.26 -10.98 -1.57
N LEU A 133 0.99 -11.42 -1.56
CA LEU A 133 -0.07 -10.85 -2.39
C LEU A 133 -0.43 -9.41 -1.99
N LEU A 134 0.00 -8.95 -0.81
CA LEU A 134 -0.15 -7.58 -0.31
C LEU A 134 1.11 -6.72 -0.48
N SER A 135 2.10 -7.19 -1.26
CA SER A 135 3.31 -6.41 -1.53
C SER A 135 2.96 -5.17 -2.36
N SER A 136 3.33 -3.97 -1.88
CA SER A 136 3.25 -2.74 -2.66
C SER A 136 4.18 -2.84 -3.88
N GLN A 137 5.40 -3.35 -3.75
CA GLN A 137 6.32 -3.57 -4.89
C GLN A 137 5.72 -4.48 -5.97
N CYS A 138 4.99 -5.53 -5.58
CA CYS A 138 4.31 -6.39 -6.56
C CYS A 138 3.09 -5.69 -7.18
N LEU A 139 2.33 -4.92 -6.39
CA LEU A 139 1.27 -4.06 -6.90
C LEU A 139 1.82 -3.05 -7.91
N THR A 140 2.97 -2.42 -7.63
CA THR A 140 3.65 -1.49 -8.53
C THR A 140 3.92 -2.15 -9.87
N ILE A 141 4.62 -3.29 -9.88
CA ILE A 141 4.88 -3.99 -11.14
C ILE A 141 3.59 -4.38 -11.87
N ASN A 142 2.59 -4.94 -11.17
CA ASN A 142 1.35 -5.35 -11.80
C ASN A 142 0.54 -4.17 -12.38
N LEU A 143 0.52 -3.02 -11.71
CA LEU A 143 -0.23 -1.84 -12.12
C LEU A 143 0.41 -1.17 -13.35
N TRP A 144 1.74 -1.10 -13.36
CA TRP A 144 2.50 -0.29 -14.31
C TRP A 144 3.06 -1.05 -15.51
N ALA A 145 3.22 -2.38 -15.41
CA ALA A 145 3.65 -3.20 -16.54
C ALA A 145 2.89 -2.95 -17.85
N PRO A 146 1.54 -2.93 -17.91
CA PRO A 146 0.84 -2.65 -19.17
C PRO A 146 1.19 -1.26 -19.73
N LEU A 147 1.43 -0.27 -18.88
CA LEU A 147 1.82 1.08 -19.28
C LEU A 147 3.28 1.13 -19.75
N ALA A 148 4.16 0.32 -19.16
CA ALA A 148 5.55 0.22 -19.59
C ALA A 148 5.70 -0.55 -20.91
N PHE A 149 4.79 -1.48 -21.20
CA PHE A 149 4.75 -2.21 -22.47
C PHE A 149 4.12 -1.39 -23.61
N ASP A 150 3.22 -0.47 -23.27
CA ASP A 150 2.50 0.39 -24.22
C ASP A 150 2.50 1.85 -23.74
N LEU A 151 3.42 2.64 -24.29
CA LEU A 151 3.57 4.06 -23.93
C LEU A 151 2.45 4.93 -24.50
N ASP A 152 1.71 4.48 -25.53
CA ASP A 152 0.53 5.20 -26.03
C ASP A 152 -0.61 5.08 -25.02
N LEU A 153 -0.81 3.87 -24.47
CA LEU A 153 -1.71 3.65 -23.34
C LEU A 153 -1.27 4.48 -22.12
N ALA A 154 0.03 4.48 -21.78
CA ALA A 154 0.55 5.30 -20.68
C ALA A 154 0.26 6.79 -20.91
N THR A 155 0.50 7.28 -22.13
CA THR A 155 0.22 8.66 -22.52
C THR A 155 -1.25 9.00 -22.36
N ALA A 156 -2.15 8.14 -22.85
CA ALA A 156 -3.59 8.38 -22.77
C ALA A 156 -4.09 8.41 -21.31
N VAL A 157 -3.60 7.48 -20.47
CA VAL A 157 -3.91 7.42 -19.04
C VAL A 157 -3.42 8.67 -18.32
N TRP A 158 -2.16 9.06 -18.50
CA TRP A 158 -1.55 10.15 -17.73
C TRP A 158 -1.95 11.53 -18.22
N ARG A 159 -2.25 11.71 -19.52
CA ARG A 159 -2.89 12.94 -20.03
C ARG A 159 -4.29 13.12 -19.44
N GLY A 160 -5.03 12.03 -19.23
CA GLY A 160 -6.34 12.08 -18.57
C GLY A 160 -6.27 12.39 -17.07
N LEU A 161 -5.27 11.84 -16.37
CA LEU A 161 -5.09 12.07 -14.93
C LEU A 161 -4.48 13.44 -14.60
N LEU A 162 -3.58 13.94 -15.45
CA LEU A 162 -2.86 15.20 -15.27
C LEU A 162 -2.98 16.09 -16.53
N PRO A 163 -4.21 16.55 -16.84
CA PRO A 163 -4.43 17.41 -17.99
C PRO A 163 -3.62 18.71 -17.85
N GLY A 164 -2.98 19.14 -18.94
CA GLY A 164 -2.13 20.33 -18.93
C GLY A 164 -0.71 20.12 -18.39
N PHE A 165 -0.37 18.90 -17.92
CA PHE A 165 1.00 18.57 -17.51
C PHE A 165 1.64 17.51 -18.42
N VAL A 166 0.87 16.53 -18.90
CA VAL A 166 1.38 15.43 -19.73
C VAL A 166 0.88 15.58 -21.16
N GLU A 167 1.81 15.67 -22.10
CA GLU A 167 1.53 15.52 -23.53
C GLU A 167 1.92 14.13 -24.02
N CYS A 168 3.09 13.64 -23.61
CA CYS A 168 3.56 12.31 -24.03
C CYS A 168 4.32 11.64 -22.88
N VAL A 169 4.09 10.35 -22.66
CA VAL A 169 4.95 9.52 -21.81
C VAL A 169 6.02 8.90 -22.69
N THR A 170 7.28 9.14 -22.36
CA THR A 170 8.42 8.66 -23.16
C THR A 170 9.16 7.50 -22.50
N ARG A 171 9.02 7.35 -21.17
CA ARG A 171 9.64 6.24 -20.43
C ARG A 171 8.97 6.01 -19.08
N ILE A 172 8.94 4.76 -18.65
CA ILE A 172 8.60 4.35 -17.28
C ILE A 172 9.80 3.57 -16.71
N ARG A 173 10.23 3.92 -15.50
CA ARG A 173 11.32 3.26 -14.76
C ARG A 173 10.86 2.87 -13.37
N PHE A 174 11.36 1.77 -12.85
CA PHE A 174 10.98 1.23 -11.53
C PHE A 174 12.10 1.41 -10.51
N GLU A 175 11.71 1.60 -9.24
CA GLU A 175 12.62 1.61 -8.07
C GLU A 175 13.86 2.48 -8.31
N GLN A 176 13.60 3.74 -8.68
CA GLN A 176 14.63 4.70 -9.07
C GLN A 176 15.13 5.48 -7.86
N GLU A 177 16.38 5.23 -7.48
CA GLU A 177 17.11 6.01 -6.47
C GLU A 177 17.82 7.22 -7.11
N ASN A 178 17.91 8.35 -6.40
CA ASN A 178 18.91 9.38 -6.70
C ASN A 178 19.12 10.36 -5.52
N TYR A 179 20.14 11.22 -5.61
CA TYR A 179 20.45 12.37 -4.75
C TYR A 179 20.93 12.13 -3.32
N PHE A 180 20.25 11.27 -2.54
CA PHE A 180 20.57 11.09 -1.12
C PHE A 180 21.54 9.95 -0.82
N GLY A 181 21.67 8.97 -1.72
CA GLY A 181 22.58 7.82 -1.55
C GLY A 181 22.30 7.01 -0.27
N ASP A 182 21.04 6.96 0.14
CA ASP A 182 20.58 6.41 1.42
C ASP A 182 19.51 5.32 1.25
N GLY A 183 19.28 4.88 0.00
CA GLY A 183 18.24 3.92 -0.35
C GLY A 183 16.84 4.54 -0.51
N THR A 184 16.70 5.87 -0.46
CA THR A 184 15.46 6.54 -0.88
C THR A 184 15.27 6.33 -2.39
N ALA A 185 14.14 5.77 -2.77
CA ALA A 185 13.78 5.55 -4.16
C ALA A 185 12.30 5.90 -4.39
N PHE A 186 11.97 6.24 -5.63
CA PHE A 186 10.58 6.24 -6.08
C PHE A 186 10.21 4.84 -6.57
N ASP A 187 9.01 4.36 -6.22
CA ASP A 187 8.47 3.13 -6.78
C ASP A 187 8.45 3.17 -8.32
N VAL A 188 8.04 4.31 -8.90
CA VAL A 188 8.04 4.56 -10.34
C VAL A 188 8.50 5.99 -10.65
N LEU A 189 9.27 6.15 -11.73
CA LEU A 189 9.59 7.44 -12.33
C LEU A 189 9.19 7.43 -13.80
N ILE A 190 8.40 8.42 -14.20
CA ILE A 190 7.91 8.58 -15.57
C ILE A 190 8.62 9.78 -16.20
N ASP A 191 9.26 9.56 -17.35
CA ASP A 191 9.73 10.66 -18.19
C ASP A 191 8.59 11.05 -19.14
N ILE A 192 8.35 12.35 -19.23
CA ILE A 192 7.29 12.90 -20.08
C ILE A 192 7.80 14.03 -20.96
N VAL A 193 7.02 14.36 -21.97
CA VAL A 193 7.04 15.67 -22.64
C VAL A 193 5.80 16.44 -22.17
N THR A 194 5.97 17.70 -21.79
CA THR A 194 4.86 18.58 -21.39
C THR A 194 4.13 19.12 -22.63
N PRO A 195 2.92 19.73 -22.49
CA PRO A 195 2.23 20.38 -23.61
C PRO A 195 3.04 21.47 -24.32
N GLU A 196 4.00 22.08 -23.62
CA GLU A 196 4.92 23.08 -24.16
C GLU A 196 6.09 22.47 -24.95
N GLY A 197 6.23 21.15 -24.95
CA GLY A 197 7.31 20.43 -25.64
C GLY A 197 8.58 20.22 -24.79
N GLU A 198 8.55 20.56 -23.51
CA GLU A 198 9.70 20.46 -22.60
C GLU A 198 9.76 19.09 -21.90
N PRO A 199 10.96 18.60 -21.50
CA PRO A 199 11.07 17.38 -20.73
C PRO A 199 10.52 17.58 -19.30
N GLY A 200 9.65 16.69 -18.85
CA GLY A 200 9.09 16.68 -17.50
C GLY A 200 9.30 15.35 -16.80
N LEU A 201 9.05 15.33 -15.48
CA LEU A 201 9.05 14.08 -14.70
C LEU A 201 7.78 13.92 -13.85
N ILE A 202 7.42 12.66 -13.62
CA ILE A 202 6.44 12.27 -12.60
C ILE A 202 7.09 11.22 -11.72
N ALA A 203 7.33 11.55 -10.46
CA ALA A 203 7.82 10.64 -9.44
C ALA A 203 6.63 10.06 -8.69
N VAL A 204 6.58 8.74 -8.51
CA VAL A 204 5.42 8.05 -7.91
C VAL A 204 5.84 7.18 -6.74
N GLU A 205 5.10 7.28 -5.65
CA GLU A 205 5.14 6.39 -4.49
C GLU A 205 3.80 5.67 -4.31
N ILE A 206 3.82 4.36 -4.07
CA ILE A 206 2.63 3.52 -3.95
C ILE A 206 2.57 2.87 -2.57
N LYS A 207 1.46 3.11 -1.88
CA LYS A 207 1.15 2.39 -0.64
C LYS A 207 -0.11 1.55 -0.86
N TYR A 208 -0.08 0.30 -0.41
CA TYR A 208 -1.23 -0.58 -0.43
C TYR A 208 -1.83 -0.73 0.97
N VAL A 209 -1.26 -1.62 1.80
CA VAL A 209 -1.74 -1.92 3.16
C VAL A 209 -0.97 -1.18 4.25
N GLU A 210 0.06 -0.43 3.87
CA GLU A 210 0.88 0.35 4.78
C GLU A 210 0.04 1.38 5.54
N GLU A 211 0.37 1.56 6.82
CA GLU A 211 -0.37 2.44 7.73
C GLU A 211 0.30 3.81 7.92
N MET A 212 1.34 4.14 7.15
CA MET A 212 2.12 5.38 7.32
C MET A 212 2.75 5.52 8.73
N LEU A 213 3.03 4.39 9.39
CA LEU A 213 3.61 4.32 10.73
C LEU A 213 5.02 3.71 10.75
N ALA A 214 5.64 3.51 9.58
CA ALA A 214 7.02 3.04 9.51
C ALA A 214 7.93 4.00 10.30
N PRO A 215 8.89 3.48 11.09
CA PRO A 215 9.85 4.33 11.77
C PRO A 215 10.54 5.26 10.76
N PRO A 216 10.73 6.54 11.09
CA PRO A 216 11.44 7.46 10.21
C PRO A 216 12.86 6.95 9.95
N ALA A 217 13.44 7.35 8.82
CA ALA A 217 14.83 7.06 8.54
C ALA A 217 15.75 7.64 9.64
N ARG A 218 16.94 7.05 9.80
CA ARG A 218 17.94 7.64 10.69
C ARG A 218 18.25 9.06 10.18
N HIS A 219 18.04 10.03 11.06
CA HIS A 219 18.24 11.44 10.74
C HIS A 219 19.68 11.73 10.25
N ARG A 220 19.79 12.63 9.28
CA ARG A 220 21.03 13.18 8.71
C ARG A 220 20.85 14.68 8.50
N ASP A 221 21.87 15.48 8.83
CA ASP A 221 21.81 16.94 8.74
C ASP A 221 21.39 17.44 7.35
N ARG A 222 21.87 16.75 6.30
CA ARG A 222 21.52 17.03 4.90
C ARG A 222 20.01 17.03 4.62
N TYR A 223 19.22 16.29 5.39
CA TYR A 223 17.76 16.28 5.21
C TYR A 223 17.13 17.60 5.62
N ASP A 224 17.59 18.22 6.70
CA ASP A 224 17.03 19.49 7.16
C ASP A 224 17.50 20.63 6.27
N GLU A 225 18.77 20.61 5.85
CA GLU A 225 19.31 21.55 4.84
C GLU A 225 18.49 21.52 3.55
N THR A 226 18.33 20.34 2.95
CA THR A 226 17.58 20.21 1.68
C THR A 226 16.09 20.51 1.83
N THR A 227 15.49 20.27 3.00
CA THR A 227 14.10 20.66 3.28
C THR A 227 13.93 22.17 3.31
N ARG A 228 14.88 22.91 3.91
CA ARG A 228 14.88 24.38 3.89
C ARG A 228 15.10 24.92 2.48
N ASP A 229 16.12 24.42 1.79
CA ASP A 229 16.60 25.00 0.53
C ASP A 229 15.66 24.71 -0.66
N CYS A 230 14.91 23.60 -0.61
CA CYS A 230 13.95 23.25 -1.67
C CYS A 230 12.76 24.22 -1.77
N GLY A 231 12.47 24.99 -0.71
CA GLY A 231 11.39 25.99 -0.72
C GLY A 231 9.97 25.44 -0.92
N LEU A 232 9.74 24.14 -0.75
CA LEU A 232 8.43 23.49 -0.95
C LEU A 232 7.42 23.79 0.18
N PHE A 233 7.90 23.88 1.41
CA PHE A 233 7.08 23.83 2.63
C PHE A 233 6.71 25.23 3.16
N ILE A 234 5.53 25.33 3.80
CA ILE A 234 5.09 26.55 4.50
C ILE A 234 6.04 26.84 5.66
N ASP A 235 6.28 25.82 6.50
CA ASP A 235 7.29 25.84 7.54
C ASP A 235 8.19 24.59 7.37
N PRO A 236 9.40 24.73 6.81
CA PRO A 236 10.32 23.60 6.64
C PRO A 236 10.81 23.02 7.97
N GLU A 237 10.60 23.72 9.09
CA GLU A 237 11.00 23.27 10.42
C GLU A 237 9.86 22.57 11.20
N ASP A 238 8.65 22.47 10.65
CA ASP A 238 7.53 21.84 11.36
C ASP A 238 7.89 20.39 11.77
N ALA A 239 7.64 20.08 13.05
CA ALA A 239 7.91 18.77 13.61
C ALA A 239 7.10 17.64 12.93
N ILE A 240 5.96 17.95 12.29
CA ILE A 240 5.15 16.97 11.57
C ILE A 240 5.92 16.34 10.41
N LEU A 241 6.78 17.11 9.74
CA LEU A 241 7.61 16.67 8.61
C LEU A 241 8.66 15.61 8.99
N ARG A 242 8.91 15.43 10.29
CA ARG A 242 9.84 14.44 10.84
C ARG A 242 9.13 13.20 11.42
N ARG A 243 7.80 13.17 11.41
CA ARG A 243 7.01 12.04 11.92
C ARG A 243 6.96 10.91 10.90
N SER A 244 6.71 9.69 11.39
CA SER A 244 6.44 8.52 10.57
C SER A 244 5.43 8.81 9.45
N GLY A 245 5.70 8.28 8.26
CA GLY A 245 4.92 8.54 7.06
C GLY A 245 5.28 9.86 6.36
N PHE A 246 5.25 10.99 7.10
CA PHE A 246 5.57 12.31 6.54
C PHE A 246 7.04 12.46 6.20
N GLU A 247 7.91 11.87 7.01
CA GLU A 247 9.36 11.92 6.80
C GLU A 247 9.75 11.28 5.46
N GLN A 248 9.12 10.16 5.09
CA GLN A 248 9.34 9.51 3.80
C GLN A 248 8.83 10.38 2.65
N LEU A 249 7.57 10.84 2.72
CA LEU A 249 6.98 11.70 1.69
C LEU A 249 7.78 12.99 1.49
N ARG A 250 8.26 13.60 2.59
CA ARG A 250 9.14 14.76 2.57
C ARG A 250 10.42 14.45 1.80
N ARG A 251 11.14 13.38 2.14
CA ARG A 251 12.40 13.02 1.45
C ARG A 251 12.18 12.82 -0.04
N GLU A 252 11.14 12.07 -0.41
CA GLU A 252 10.81 11.80 -1.81
C GLU A 252 10.43 13.07 -2.57
N HIS A 253 9.63 13.95 -1.97
CA HIS A 253 9.25 15.20 -2.62
C HIS A 253 10.44 16.16 -2.77
N VAL A 254 11.27 16.29 -1.73
CA VAL A 254 12.52 17.07 -1.81
C VAL A 254 13.46 16.47 -2.86
N MET A 255 13.54 15.15 -2.98
CA MET A 255 14.31 14.48 -4.01
C MET A 255 13.81 14.85 -5.41
N ALA A 256 12.49 14.85 -5.64
CA ALA A 256 11.91 15.25 -6.92
C ALA A 256 12.20 16.74 -7.24
N GLN A 257 12.11 17.63 -6.24
CA GLN A 257 12.48 19.04 -6.42
C GLN A 257 13.96 19.20 -6.79
N LEU A 258 14.86 18.50 -6.10
CA LEU A 258 16.28 18.54 -6.41
C LEU A 258 16.58 18.06 -7.83
N MET A 259 15.85 17.06 -8.34
CA MET A 259 16.00 16.63 -9.73
C MET A 259 15.65 17.74 -10.74
N VAL A 260 14.58 18.50 -10.49
CA VAL A 260 14.20 19.66 -11.31
C VAL A 260 15.22 20.79 -11.17
N ASP A 261 15.61 21.14 -9.94
CA ASP A 261 16.59 22.20 -9.67
C ASP A 261 17.94 21.95 -10.36
N ASN A 262 18.30 20.70 -10.57
CA ASN A 262 19.55 20.31 -11.23
C ASN A 262 19.39 20.02 -12.74
N GLY A 263 18.24 20.38 -13.32
CA GLY A 263 18.00 20.33 -14.75
C GLY A 263 17.78 18.92 -15.31
N LEU A 264 17.45 17.93 -14.48
CA LEU A 264 17.07 16.60 -14.97
C LEU A 264 15.68 16.59 -15.63
N ALA A 265 14.84 17.57 -15.29
CA ALA A 265 13.58 17.87 -15.96
C ALA A 265 13.27 19.38 -15.81
N SER A 266 12.48 19.93 -16.72
CA SER A 266 12.03 21.33 -16.64
C SER A 266 10.99 21.54 -15.54
N ARG A 267 10.10 20.58 -15.32
CA ARG A 267 9.04 20.59 -14.29
C ARG A 267 8.79 19.17 -13.79
N GLY A 268 8.19 19.05 -12.60
CA GLY A 268 7.92 17.76 -11.98
C GLY A 268 6.61 17.69 -11.19
N LYS A 269 6.07 16.48 -11.03
CA LYS A 269 5.05 16.17 -10.02
C LYS A 269 5.52 14.99 -9.17
N PHE A 270 5.33 15.07 -7.86
CA PHE A 270 5.42 13.94 -6.94
C PHE A 270 4.01 13.41 -6.64
N ILE A 271 3.79 12.14 -6.88
CA ILE A 271 2.47 11.50 -6.85
C ILE A 271 2.46 10.36 -5.87
N THR A 272 1.39 10.28 -5.09
CA THR A 272 1.11 9.11 -4.27
C THR A 272 -0.10 8.35 -4.79
N ILE A 273 -0.04 7.03 -4.81
CA ILE A 273 -1.18 6.16 -5.16
C ILE A 273 -1.51 5.28 -3.97
N VAL A 274 -2.75 5.38 -3.48
CA VAL A 274 -3.22 4.60 -2.31
C VAL A 274 -4.64 4.09 -2.52
N PRO A 275 -5.05 2.93 -1.97
CA PRO A 275 -6.45 2.50 -2.01
C PRO A 275 -7.36 3.51 -1.32
N ARG A 276 -8.50 3.85 -1.94
CA ARG A 276 -9.47 4.79 -1.37
C ARG A 276 -9.95 4.39 0.03
N LEU A 277 -10.03 3.08 0.30
CA LEU A 277 -10.44 2.54 1.59
C LEU A 277 -9.32 2.50 2.64
N ASN A 278 -8.05 2.71 2.26
CA ASN A 278 -6.96 2.94 3.20
C ASN A 278 -6.99 4.38 3.71
N ARG A 279 -7.96 4.68 4.58
CA ARG A 279 -8.24 6.04 5.06
C ARG A 279 -7.06 6.68 5.79
N ARG A 280 -6.17 5.89 6.40
CA ARG A 280 -4.99 6.44 7.07
C ARG A 280 -4.00 6.99 6.04
N ALA A 281 -3.69 6.23 5.00
CA ALA A 281 -2.85 6.70 3.91
C ALA A 281 -3.46 7.91 3.18
N VAL A 282 -4.77 7.87 2.88
CA VAL A 282 -5.50 9.01 2.28
C VAL A 282 -5.41 10.26 3.16
N ALA A 283 -5.61 10.13 4.47
CA ALA A 283 -5.52 11.24 5.41
C ALA A 283 -4.08 11.78 5.52
N SER A 284 -3.08 10.89 5.56
CA SER A 284 -1.66 11.29 5.57
C SER A 284 -1.31 12.11 4.33
N ASN A 285 -1.75 11.71 3.13
CA ASN A 285 -1.50 12.47 1.91
C ASN A 285 -2.20 13.83 1.93
N THR A 286 -3.43 13.89 2.43
CA THR A 286 -4.19 15.15 2.56
C THR A 286 -3.50 16.12 3.51
N LEU A 287 -3.05 15.62 4.66
CA LEU A 287 -2.34 16.43 5.65
C LEU A 287 -0.96 16.85 5.15
N TYR A 288 -0.22 15.97 4.48
CA TYR A 288 1.07 16.31 3.88
C TYR A 288 0.94 17.43 2.83
N ALA A 289 -0.08 17.37 1.98
CA ALA A 289 -0.36 18.43 1.00
C ALA A 289 -0.61 19.80 1.66
N ALA A 290 -1.18 19.82 2.87
CA ALA A 290 -1.45 21.05 3.61
C ALA A 290 -0.19 21.71 4.20
N GLU A 291 0.95 21.00 4.22
CA GLU A 291 2.25 21.54 4.66
C GLU A 291 3.01 22.27 3.53
N LEU A 292 2.48 22.24 2.29
CA LEU A 292 3.12 22.80 1.10
C LEU A 292 2.65 24.22 0.82
N GLN A 293 3.56 25.09 0.35
CA GLN A 293 3.20 26.46 -0.06
C GLN A 293 2.18 26.47 -1.20
N ASP A 294 2.38 25.57 -2.16
CA ASP A 294 1.47 25.31 -3.27
C ASP A 294 1.56 23.83 -3.63
N ALA A 295 0.56 23.05 -3.20
CA ALA A 295 0.51 21.63 -3.51
C ALA A 295 0.30 21.36 -5.01
N THR A 296 -0.30 22.30 -5.76
CA THR A 296 -0.45 22.12 -7.20
C THR A 296 0.91 22.23 -7.89
N GLY A 297 1.81 23.08 -7.42
CA GLY A 297 3.07 23.39 -8.11
C GLY A 297 2.86 24.22 -9.38
N ASP A 298 1.68 24.84 -9.53
CA ASP A 298 1.38 25.69 -10.68
C ASP A 298 2.04 27.07 -10.55
N THR A 299 2.43 27.46 -9.33
CA THR A 299 3.18 28.68 -9.06
C THR A 299 4.68 28.40 -8.82
N PRO A 300 5.59 29.08 -9.56
CA PRO A 300 7.02 29.02 -9.29
C PRO A 300 7.38 29.45 -7.87
N HIS A 301 8.59 29.12 -7.44
CA HIS A 301 9.19 29.67 -6.23
C HIS A 301 9.36 31.19 -6.34
N GLY A 302 9.47 31.89 -5.20
CA GLY A 302 9.69 33.34 -5.17
C GLY A 302 11.00 33.79 -5.81
N ASP A 303 11.95 32.87 -6.00
CA ASP A 303 13.23 33.08 -6.71
C ASP A 303 13.14 32.74 -8.22
N GLY A 304 11.96 32.36 -8.71
CA GLY A 304 11.70 32.03 -10.11
C GLY A 304 11.96 30.58 -10.51
N ARG A 305 12.43 29.71 -9.59
CA ARG A 305 12.58 28.28 -9.88
C ARG A 305 11.23 27.59 -10.05
N GLU A 306 11.20 26.53 -10.86
CA GLU A 306 10.03 25.68 -11.00
C GLU A 306 9.77 24.88 -9.72
N ARG A 307 8.49 24.74 -9.37
CA ARG A 307 8.04 24.06 -8.16
C ARG A 307 7.45 22.70 -8.50
N VAL A 308 7.98 21.65 -7.90
CA VAL A 308 7.40 20.31 -8.00
C VAL A 308 6.10 20.28 -7.20
N GLY A 309 5.01 19.92 -7.88
CA GLY A 309 3.69 19.78 -7.25
C GLY A 309 3.52 18.41 -6.60
N PHE A 310 2.59 18.31 -5.64
CA PHE A 310 2.18 17.06 -4.99
C PHE A 310 0.73 16.72 -5.29
N GLN A 311 0.47 15.49 -5.73
CA GLN A 311 -0.90 15.02 -5.94
C GLN A 311 -1.09 13.58 -5.45
N ALA A 312 -2.26 13.26 -4.94
CA ALA A 312 -2.62 11.91 -4.52
C ALA A 312 -3.76 11.36 -5.38
N PHE A 313 -3.56 10.17 -5.95
CA PHE A 313 -4.60 9.41 -6.64
C PHE A 313 -5.02 8.20 -5.82
N THR A 314 -6.27 7.77 -6.02
CA THR A 314 -6.68 6.46 -5.51
C THR A 314 -6.25 5.37 -6.49
N LEU A 315 -5.90 4.19 -5.99
CA LEU A 315 -5.62 3.02 -6.83
C LEU A 315 -6.79 2.76 -7.79
N GLU A 316 -8.02 2.89 -7.29
CA GLU A 316 -9.25 2.74 -8.09
C GLU A 316 -9.34 3.76 -9.23
N THR A 317 -8.88 5.00 -9.03
CA THR A 317 -8.85 6.03 -10.08
C THR A 317 -7.91 5.63 -11.21
N VAL A 318 -6.71 5.14 -10.87
CA VAL A 318 -5.71 4.74 -11.87
C VAL A 318 -6.17 3.49 -12.63
N VAL A 319 -6.72 2.49 -11.93
CA VAL A 319 -7.29 1.28 -12.56
C VAL A 319 -8.43 1.63 -13.52
N ARG A 320 -9.30 2.59 -13.17
CA ARG A 320 -10.35 3.07 -14.07
C ARG A 320 -9.79 3.79 -15.28
N ALA A 321 -8.80 4.66 -15.10
CA ALA A 321 -8.15 5.34 -16.22
C ALA A 321 -7.54 4.34 -17.22
N ILE A 322 -6.95 3.24 -16.74
CA ILE A 322 -6.47 2.13 -17.60
C ILE A 322 -7.64 1.49 -18.38
N ALA A 323 -8.77 1.24 -17.70
CA ALA A 323 -9.96 0.65 -18.35
C ALA A 323 -10.56 1.58 -19.41
N ASP A 324 -10.70 2.88 -19.10
CA ASP A 324 -11.28 3.91 -19.95
C ASP A 324 -10.46 4.14 -21.23
N ASN A 325 -9.16 3.80 -21.20
CA ASN A 325 -8.26 3.89 -22.35
C ASN A 325 -8.05 2.52 -23.05
N GLY A 326 -8.97 1.57 -22.88
CA GLY A 326 -9.06 0.36 -23.71
C GLY A 326 -8.46 -0.90 -23.11
N ALA A 327 -7.68 -0.82 -22.03
CA ALA A 327 -7.11 -1.99 -21.35
C ALA A 327 -8.09 -2.59 -20.31
N THR A 328 -9.36 -2.75 -20.70
CA THR A 328 -10.47 -3.11 -19.82
C THR A 328 -10.30 -4.47 -19.15
N GLU A 329 -9.83 -5.49 -19.87
CA GLU A 329 -9.64 -6.84 -19.32
C GLU A 329 -8.58 -6.85 -18.21
N TYR A 330 -7.43 -6.23 -18.47
CA TYR A 330 -6.34 -6.13 -17.51
C TYR A 330 -6.74 -5.27 -16.29
N ALA A 331 -7.43 -4.15 -16.52
CA ALA A 331 -7.98 -3.32 -15.46
C ALA A 331 -9.01 -4.08 -14.59
N SER A 332 -9.86 -4.90 -15.19
CA SER A 332 -10.80 -5.77 -14.46
C SER A 332 -10.06 -6.79 -13.59
N ALA A 333 -8.97 -7.38 -14.11
CA ALA A 333 -8.14 -8.30 -13.36
C ALA A 333 -7.42 -7.62 -12.18
N LEU A 334 -6.89 -6.40 -12.38
CA LEU A 334 -6.36 -5.56 -11.31
C LEU A 334 -7.43 -5.24 -10.25
N TRP A 335 -8.64 -4.88 -10.69
CA TRP A 335 -9.75 -4.58 -9.80
C TRP A 335 -10.11 -5.77 -8.92
N GLY A 336 -10.32 -6.94 -9.51
CA GLY A 336 -10.67 -8.17 -8.79
C GLY A 336 -9.61 -8.58 -7.76
N ARG A 337 -8.35 -8.24 -8.02
CA ARG A 337 -7.22 -8.56 -7.14
C ARG A 337 -7.02 -7.56 -6.00
N TYR A 338 -7.13 -6.25 -6.28
CA TYR A 338 -6.71 -5.21 -5.35
C TYR A 338 -7.83 -4.30 -4.83
N CYS A 339 -8.96 -4.22 -5.53
CA CYS A 339 -10.00 -3.19 -5.29
C CYS A 339 -11.40 -3.76 -5.01
N ASP A 340 -11.67 -5.03 -5.30
CA ASP A 340 -13.01 -5.63 -5.14
C ASP A 340 -13.34 -5.96 -3.67
N PHE A 341 -13.54 -4.92 -2.86
CA PHE A 341 -13.97 -5.08 -1.47
C PHE A 341 -15.46 -5.45 -1.34
N HIS A 342 -16.24 -5.37 -2.41
CA HIS A 342 -17.61 -5.90 -2.41
C HIS A 342 -17.61 -7.43 -2.38
N ARG A 343 -16.62 -8.09 -3.02
CA ARG A 343 -16.37 -9.53 -2.85
C ARG A 343 -16.13 -9.90 -1.38
N VAL A 344 -15.38 -9.09 -0.64
CA VAL A 344 -15.16 -9.29 0.80
C VAL A 344 -16.47 -9.19 1.58
N VAL A 345 -17.29 -8.16 1.31
CA VAL A 345 -18.60 -7.99 1.96
C VAL A 345 -19.50 -9.19 1.71
N ARG A 346 -19.57 -9.67 0.47
CA ARG A 346 -20.39 -10.83 0.09
C ARG A 346 -19.98 -12.08 0.87
N HIS A 347 -18.68 -12.38 0.89
CA HIS A 347 -18.14 -13.52 1.62
C HIS A 347 -18.43 -13.48 3.12
N VAL A 348 -18.30 -12.30 3.73
CA VAL A 348 -18.61 -12.12 5.16
C VAL A 348 -20.09 -12.34 5.45
N MET A 349 -20.98 -11.80 4.61
CA MET A 349 -22.43 -11.96 4.74
C MET A 349 -22.83 -13.44 4.63
N GLU A 350 -22.30 -14.14 3.63
CA GLU A 350 -22.53 -15.59 3.43
C GLU A 350 -22.03 -16.40 4.63
N SER A 351 -20.84 -16.06 5.16
CA SER A 351 -20.26 -16.72 6.33
C SER A 351 -21.09 -16.50 7.60
N LEU A 352 -21.69 -15.32 7.77
CA LEU A 352 -22.56 -15.00 8.91
C LEU A 352 -23.88 -15.77 8.87
N VAL A 353 -24.47 -15.93 7.68
CA VAL A 353 -25.71 -16.71 7.49
C VAL A 353 -25.45 -18.20 7.73
N ALA A 354 -24.31 -18.71 7.30
CA ALA A 354 -23.94 -20.12 7.47
C ALA A 354 -23.50 -20.48 8.91
N ALA A 355 -23.16 -19.49 9.74
CA ALA A 355 -22.73 -19.72 11.11
C ALA A 355 -23.92 -20.11 12.00
N PRO A 356 -23.88 -21.26 12.72
CA PRO A 356 -24.94 -21.63 13.65
C PRO A 356 -25.15 -20.56 14.71
N SER A 357 -26.42 -20.21 14.98
CA SER A 357 -26.77 -19.23 16.01
C SER A 357 -26.20 -19.64 17.37
N GLY A 358 -25.30 -18.82 17.93
CA GLY A 358 -24.70 -19.04 19.25
C GLY A 358 -23.18 -19.26 19.27
N THR A 359 -22.52 -19.61 18.16
CA THR A 359 -21.05 -19.79 18.13
C THR A 359 -20.30 -18.59 17.53
N ALA A 360 -20.96 -17.76 16.71
CA ALA A 360 -20.35 -16.59 16.08
C ALA A 360 -19.94 -15.47 17.08
N PHE A 361 -20.49 -15.49 18.30
CA PHE A 361 -20.27 -14.49 19.34
C PHE A 361 -19.63 -15.04 20.62
N ASP A 362 -19.31 -16.33 20.66
CA ASP A 362 -18.83 -16.99 21.87
C ASP A 362 -17.31 -16.76 22.02
N ARG A 363 -16.94 -15.69 22.74
CA ARG A 363 -15.54 -15.28 22.98
C ARG A 363 -14.70 -16.29 23.77
N HIS A 364 -15.29 -17.40 24.22
CA HIS A 364 -14.66 -18.30 25.21
C HIS A 364 -14.05 -19.59 24.66
N LYS A 365 -14.05 -19.85 23.34
CA LYS A 365 -13.52 -21.11 22.78
C LYS A 365 -12.20 -21.01 22.02
N SER A 366 -11.42 -19.94 22.20
CA SER A 366 -10.07 -19.84 21.63
C SER A 366 -9.02 -19.57 22.71
N ASP A 367 -8.76 -20.56 23.55
CA ASP A 367 -7.46 -20.71 24.22
C ASP A 367 -7.25 -22.18 24.61
N PRO A 368 -6.20 -22.86 24.12
CA PRO A 368 -5.63 -23.97 24.87
C PRO A 368 -4.73 -23.36 25.95
N SER A 369 -5.16 -23.44 27.22
CA SER A 369 -4.36 -23.04 28.36
C SER A 369 -2.96 -23.65 28.32
N PRO A 370 -1.87 -22.87 28.51
CA PRO A 370 -0.58 -23.46 28.82
C PRO A 370 -0.56 -23.78 30.32
N SER A 371 -0.75 -25.05 30.67
CA SER A 371 -0.35 -25.56 31.98
C SER A 371 1.18 -25.52 32.06
N ALA A 372 1.73 -24.49 32.70
CA ALA A 372 3.12 -24.49 33.13
C ALA A 372 3.21 -23.81 34.50
N THR A 373 3.26 -24.63 35.53
CA THR A 373 3.71 -24.29 36.88
C THR A 373 5.01 -23.47 36.82
N VAL A 374 4.93 -22.21 37.19
CA VAL A 374 6.08 -21.32 37.34
C VAL A 374 6.83 -21.70 38.62
N LYS A 375 8.04 -22.24 38.48
CA LYS A 375 9.02 -22.27 39.58
C LYS A 375 9.72 -20.90 39.69
N PRO A 376 10.02 -20.40 40.90
CA PRO A 376 10.69 -19.11 41.05
C PRO A 376 12.15 -19.21 40.58
N ARG A 377 12.57 -18.21 39.80
CA ARG A 377 13.91 -18.12 39.22
C ARG A 377 14.87 -17.52 40.25
N ALA A 378 15.92 -18.26 40.62
CA ALA A 378 16.98 -17.79 41.52
C ALA A 378 17.80 -16.65 40.89
N ALA A 379 18.16 -15.67 41.71
CA ALA A 379 18.94 -14.48 41.34
C ALA A 379 20.34 -14.85 40.84
N SER A 380 20.69 -14.43 39.63
CA SER A 380 22.04 -14.57 39.07
C SER A 380 22.95 -13.44 39.57
N LYS A 381 24.03 -13.80 40.25
CA LYS A 381 25.10 -12.90 40.70
C LYS A 381 25.85 -12.34 39.49
N ARG A 382 25.86 -11.00 39.37
CA ARG A 382 26.80 -10.25 38.52
C ARG A 382 28.25 -10.63 38.87
N ARG A 383 29.01 -11.10 37.89
CA ARG A 383 30.48 -11.11 37.93
C ARG A 383 31.00 -9.88 37.19
N SER A 384 31.72 -9.04 37.91
CA SER A 384 32.50 -7.90 37.44
C SER A 384 33.79 -8.36 36.75
N SER A 385 34.09 -7.81 35.58
CA SER A 385 35.43 -7.84 34.96
C SER A 385 36.10 -6.46 35.11
N PRO A 386 37.42 -6.39 35.37
CA PRO A 386 38.13 -5.14 35.67
C PRO A 386 38.58 -4.41 34.38
N PRO A 387 38.99 -3.12 34.47
CA PRO A 387 39.26 -2.30 33.30
C PRO A 387 40.65 -2.57 32.72
N ARG A 388 40.76 -2.59 31.39
CA ARG A 388 42.03 -2.60 30.68
C ARG A 388 42.55 -1.17 30.52
N ALA A 389 43.78 -0.96 30.98
CA ALA A 389 44.52 0.28 30.90
C ALA A 389 44.94 0.61 29.45
N SER A 390 45.02 1.92 29.21
CA SER A 390 45.66 2.60 28.08
C SER A 390 47.15 2.29 27.99
N ALA A 391 47.65 2.08 26.78
CA ALA A 391 49.05 2.30 26.44
C ALA A 391 49.13 3.01 25.08
N ALA A 392 49.78 4.16 25.09
CA ALA A 392 50.17 4.94 23.94
C ALA A 392 51.44 4.36 23.31
N SER A 393 51.48 4.32 21.98
CA SER A 393 52.62 4.64 21.12
C SER A 393 52.11 4.78 19.69
#